data_AF-A0A812A2B3-F1
#
_entry.id   AF-A0A812A2B3-F1
#
_cell.length_a   1.000
_cell.length_b   1.000
_cell.length_c   1.000
_cell.angle_alpha   90.00
_cell.angle_beta   90.00
_cell.angle_gamma   90.00
#
_symmetry.space_group_name_H-M   'P 1'
#
loop_
_entity.id
_entity.type
_entity.pdbx_description
1 polymer ?
#
loop_
_entity_poly.entity_id
_entity_poly.type
_entity_poly.pdbx_seq_one_letter_code
_entity_poly.pdbx_strand_id
1 'polypeptide(L)' 'MEAVGRDDSIVAYKEAEPFTTNIKTIDCSKAVRDLKHDPKVSPEEGIRRTVEWMKWYYRLKV' A
#
# COMPACT_ATOMS: atom_id res chain seq x y z
N MET A 1 10.02 -6.23 1.40
CA MET A 1 9.19 -7.44 1.59
C MET A 1 8.64 -7.66 2.99
N GLU A 2 8.76 -6.68 3.90
CA GLU A 2 8.46 -6.83 5.34
C GLU A 2 7.05 -7.33 5.66
N ALA A 3 6.01 -6.75 5.06
CA ALA A 3 4.62 -7.16 5.31
C ALA A 3 4.30 -8.62 4.89
N VAL A 4 5.09 -9.18 3.96
CA VAL A 4 4.92 -10.57 3.47
C VAL A 4 6.03 -11.51 3.96
N GLY A 5 7.05 -11.00 4.67
CA GLY A 5 8.18 -11.78 5.19
C GLY A 5 8.95 -12.57 4.13
N ARG A 6 9.07 -12.04 2.90
CA ARG A 6 9.75 -12.73 1.78
C ARG A 6 11.18 -12.23 1.60
N ASP A 7 11.98 -13.06 0.92
CA ASP A 7 13.37 -12.76 0.57
C ASP A 7 13.46 -11.95 -0.73
N ASP A 8 14.16 -10.84 -0.71
CA ASP A 8 14.22 -9.87 -1.81
C ASP A 8 14.81 -10.47 -3.11
N SER A 9 15.59 -11.56 -3.01
CA SER A 9 16.16 -12.25 -4.16
C SER A 9 15.11 -12.84 -5.13
N ILE A 10 13.84 -12.96 -4.72
CA ILE A 10 12.76 -13.42 -5.60
C ILE A 10 12.07 -12.26 -6.35
N VAL A 11 12.48 -11.00 -6.13
CA VAL A 11 11.95 -9.83 -6.85
C VAL A 11 12.57 -9.73 -8.25
N ALA A 12 11.72 -9.61 -9.27
CA ALA A 12 12.16 -9.22 -10.61
C ALA A 12 12.02 -7.70 -10.78
N TYR A 13 13.15 -6.98 -10.77
CA TYR A 13 13.19 -5.55 -11.02
C TYR A 13 13.07 -5.23 -12.51
N LYS A 14 12.32 -4.17 -12.82
CA LYS A 14 12.12 -3.67 -14.18
C LYS A 14 12.38 -2.17 -14.22
N GLU A 15 12.76 -1.65 -15.38
CA GLU A 15 12.91 -0.21 -15.58
C GLU A 15 11.57 0.51 -15.41
N ALA A 16 11.64 1.76 -14.95
CA ALA A 16 10.47 2.61 -14.80
C ALA A 16 9.87 2.96 -16.17
N GLU A 17 8.55 3.11 -16.25
CA GLU A 17 7.93 3.51 -17.50
C GLU A 17 8.29 4.97 -17.85
N PRO A 18 8.51 5.32 -19.13
CA PRO A 18 9.12 6.61 -19.52
C PRO A 18 8.37 7.88 -19.07
N PHE A 19 7.08 7.77 -18.76
CA PHE A 19 6.23 8.92 -18.40
C PHE A 19 5.56 8.76 -17.03
N THR A 20 6.11 7.91 -16.16
CA THR A 20 5.58 7.74 -14.80
C THR A 20 5.84 8.99 -13.95
N THR A 21 4.76 9.57 -13.40
CA THR A 21 4.88 10.60 -12.37
C THR A 21 5.43 10.00 -11.08
N ASN A 22 6.58 10.50 -10.61
CA ASN A 22 7.23 10.00 -9.39
C ASN A 22 6.51 10.40 -8.10
N ILE A 23 5.96 11.62 -8.03
CA ILE A 23 5.32 12.15 -6.83
C ILE A 23 3.88 12.50 -7.14
N LYS A 24 2.95 11.85 -6.44
CA LYS A 24 1.50 12.05 -6.55
C LYS A 24 0.96 12.42 -5.17
N THR A 25 1.41 13.55 -4.62
CA THR A 25 0.90 14.07 -3.34
C THR A 25 -0.37 14.86 -3.60
N ILE A 26 -1.39 14.65 -2.76
CA ILE A 26 -2.70 15.29 -2.88
C ILE A 26 -2.87 16.26 -1.71
N ASP A 27 -3.36 17.47 -1.98
CA ASP A 27 -3.85 18.36 -0.93
C ASP A 27 -5.26 17.94 -0.49
N CYS A 28 -5.37 17.48 0.75
CA CYS A 28 -6.65 17.08 1.36
C CYS A 28 -7.32 18.21 2.15
N SER A 29 -6.80 19.45 2.14
CA SER A 29 -7.30 20.58 2.93
C SER A 29 -8.82 20.77 2.82
N LYS A 30 -9.36 20.69 1.60
CA LYS A 30 -10.80 20.82 1.34
C LYS A 30 -11.61 19.68 1.95
N ALA A 31 -11.14 18.44 1.86
CA ALA A 31 -11.83 17.27 2.42
C ALA A 31 -11.80 17.28 3.96
N VAL A 32 -10.69 17.73 4.56
CA VAL A 32 -10.58 17.93 6.01
C VAL A 32 -11.62 18.96 6.47
N ARG A 33 -11.69 20.12 5.79
CA ARG A 33 -12.64 21.20 6.13
C ARG A 33 -14.09 20.79 5.93
N ASP A 34 -14.43 20.26 4.77
CA ASP A 34 -15.83 20.10 4.34
C ASP A 34 -16.43 18.76 4.75
N LEU A 35 -15.60 17.72 4.88
CA LEU A 35 -16.04 16.32 5.09
C LEU A 35 -15.51 15.70 6.37
N LYS A 36 -14.78 16.47 7.19
CA LYS A 36 -14.10 15.96 8.40
C LYS A 36 -13.19 14.77 8.09
N HIS A 37 -12.50 14.82 6.95
CA HIS A 37 -11.56 13.77 6.56
C HIS A 37 -10.49 13.57 7.64
N ASP A 38 -10.39 12.35 8.15
CA ASP A 38 -9.56 12.00 9.30
C ASP A 38 -9.05 10.56 9.14
N PRO A 39 -7.98 10.36 8.33
CA PRO A 39 -7.47 9.03 8.02
C PRO A 39 -6.94 8.34 9.29
N LYS A 40 -7.53 7.20 9.65
CA LYS A 40 -7.19 6.43 10.86
C LYS A 40 -6.19 5.31 10.65
N VAL A 41 -5.96 4.95 9.40
CA VAL A 41 -5.13 3.80 9.03
C VAL A 41 -3.98 4.34 8.20
N SER A 42 -2.75 4.13 8.66
CA SER A 42 -1.56 4.47 7.89
C SER A 42 -1.41 3.52 6.69
N PRO A 43 -0.62 3.90 5.66
CA PRO A 43 -0.30 2.99 4.57
C PRO A 43 0.27 1.64 5.04
N GLU A 44 1.18 1.65 6.03
CA GLU A 44 1.83 0.45 6.55
C GLU A 44 0.81 -0.53 7.16
N GLU A 45 -0.09 -0.01 8.00
CA GLU A 45 -1.16 -0.81 8.61
C GLU A 45 -2.17 -1.30 7.56
N GLY A 46 -2.51 -0.46 6.59
CA GLY A 46 -3.38 -0.82 5.47
C GLY A 46 -2.80 -1.96 4.62
N ILE A 47 -1.51 -1.90 4.30
CA ILE A 47 -0.77 -2.94 3.59
C ILE A 47 -0.80 -4.24 4.40
N ARG A 48 -0.48 -4.20 5.70
CA ARG A 48 -0.53 -5.37 6.59
C ARG A 48 -1.91 -6.02 6.60
N ARG A 49 -2.98 -5.26 6.80
CA ARG A 49 -4.37 -5.77 6.79
C ARG A 49 -4.73 -6.40 5.44
N THR A 50 -4.28 -5.81 4.35
CA THR A 50 -4.52 -6.32 3.00
C THR A 50 -3.81 -7.65 2.78
N VAL A 51 -2.56 -7.79 3.23
CA VAL A 51 -1.81 -9.05 3.17
C VAL A 51 -2.53 -10.15 3.96
N GLU A 52 -2.98 -9.86 5.18
CA GLU A 52 -3.72 -10.83 5.99
C GLU A 52 -5.05 -11.24 5.34
N TRP A 53 -5.78 -10.28 4.78
CA TRP A 53 -6.99 -10.58 4.01
C TRP A 53 -6.70 -11.46 2.81
N MET A 54 -5.63 -11.20 2.06
CA MET A 54 -5.22 -12.03 0.92
C MET A 54 -4.86 -13.46 1.34
N LYS A 55 -4.08 -13.62 2.43
CA LYS A 55 -3.75 -14.95 2.97
C LYS A 55 -5.01 -15.73 3.32
N TRP A 56 -5.96 -15.09 4.00
CA TRP A 56 -7.25 -15.68 4.33
C TRP A 56 -8.05 -16.05 3.07
N TYR A 57 -8.18 -15.12 2.11
CA TYR A 57 -8.97 -15.29 0.90
C TYR A 57 -8.48 -16.46 0.04
N TYR A 58 -7.16 -16.55 -0.15
CA TYR A 58 -6.52 -17.63 -0.91
C TYR A 58 -6.27 -18.90 -0.09
N ARG A 59 -6.71 -18.94 1.18
CA ARG A 59 -6.54 -20.07 2.09
C ARG A 59 -5.08 -20.50 2.22
N LEU A 60 -4.18 -19.53 2.21
CA LEU A 60 -2.77 -19.78 2.46
C LEU A 60 -2.64 -20.20 3.92
N LYS A 61 -2.03 -21.37 4.15
CA LYS A 61 -1.64 -21.78 5.49
C LYS A 61 -0.55 -20.83 5.95
N VAL A 62 -0.85 -20.07 7.00
CA VAL A 62 0.07 -19.14 7.65
C VAL A 62 0.93 -19.91 8.64
#